data_AF-A0A0M1JH04-F1
#
_entry.id   AF-A0A0M1JH04-F1
#
_cell.length_a   1.000
_cell.length_b   1.000
_cell.length_c   1.000
_cell.angle_alpha   90.00
_cell.angle_beta   90.00
_cell.angle_gamma   90.00
#
_symmetry.space_group_name_H-M   'P 1'
#
loop_
_entity.id
_entity.type
_entity.pdbx_description
1 polymer ?
#
loop_
_entity_poly.entity_id
_entity_poly.type
_entity_poly.pdbx_seq_one_letter_code
_entity_poly.pdbx_strand_id
1 'polypeptide(L)' 'MIVIEDSSALIALSICNCLPILEPLFGEIQVPIAVFKEVCIPGKPEAEILRTWLGSRVGCGPKVSDMIYYIDINNQQKI' A
#
# COMPACT_ATOMS: atom_id res chain seq x y z
N MET A 1 12.60 1.21 1.10
CA MET A 1 11.24 1.72 1.33
C MET A 1 10.40 1.48 0.09
N ILE A 2 9.12 1.16 0.26
CA ILE A 2 8.15 1.02 -0.83
C ILE A 2 6.97 1.97 -0.63
N VAL A 3 6.47 2.55 -1.72
CA VAL A 3 5.22 3.31 -1.75
C VAL A 3 4.19 2.50 -2.52
N ILE A 4 3.05 2.24 -1.90
CA ILE A 4 1.97 1.47 -2.54
C ILE A 4 0.89 2.46 -2.96
N GLU A 5 0.80 2.68 -4.27
CA GLU A 5 -0.14 3.66 -4.86
C GLU A 5 -1.38 2.98 -5.46
N ASP A 6 -1.44 1.65 -5.42
CA ASP A 6 -2.52 0.86 -6.00
C ASP A 6 -3.33 0.08 -4.95
N SER A 7 -4.63 0.37 -4.91
CA SER A 7 -5.58 -0.27 -4.00
C SER A 7 -5.82 -1.75 -4.31
N SER A 8 -5.79 -2.16 -5.58
CA SER A 8 -6.00 -3.56 -5.98
C SER A 8 -4.87 -4.47 -5.51
N ALA A 9 -3.63 -3.97 -5.53
CA ALA A 9 -2.48 -4.67 -4.98
C ALA A 9 -2.61 -4.92 -3.48
N LEU A 10 -3.01 -3.89 -2.71
CA LEU A 10 -3.22 -4.00 -1.27
C LEU A 10 -4.33 -4.99 -0.93
N ILE A 11 -5.44 -4.94 -1.66
CA ILE A 11 -6.56 -5.85 -1.46
C ILE A 11 -6.12 -7.28 -1.75
N ALA A 12 -5.43 -7.54 -2.87
CA ALA A 12 -4.92 -8.86 -3.20
C ALA A 12 -3.96 -9.41 -2.14
N LEU A 13 -3.02 -8.59 -1.66
CA LEU A 13 -2.11 -8.97 -0.59
C LEU A 13 -2.85 -9.24 0.73
N SER A 14 -3.92 -8.51 1.01
CA SER A 14 -4.76 -8.76 2.20
C SER A 14 -5.50 -10.09 2.08
N ILE A 15 -6.10 -10.38 0.92
CA ILE A 15 -6.81 -11.65 0.65
C ILE A 15 -5.85 -12.84 0.78
N CYS A 16 -4.64 -12.71 0.23
CA CYS A 16 -3.62 -13.74 0.29
C CYS A 16 -2.90 -13.83 1.64
N ASN A 17 -3.26 -12.99 2.63
CA ASN A 17 -2.57 -12.86 3.92
C ASN A 17 -1.05 -12.62 3.78
N CYS A 18 -0.66 -11.89 2.72
CA CYS A 18 0.72 -11.60 2.38
C CYS A 18 1.19 -10.20 2.81
N LEU A 19 0.34 -9.34 3.39
CA LEU A 19 0.76 -8.02 3.89
C LEU A 19 2.04 -8.03 4.75
N PRO A 20 2.26 -9.01 5.67
CA PRO A 20 3.47 -9.05 6.49
C PRO A 20 4.76 -9.28 5.70
N ILE A 21 4.71 -9.78 4.45
CA ILE A 21 5.91 -10.03 3.64
C ILE A 21 6.57 -8.74 3.16
N LEU A 22 5.83 -7.64 3.15
CA LEU A 22 6.30 -6.37 2.60
C LEU A 22 7.41 -5.74 3.47
N GLU A 23 7.34 -5.90 4.80
CA GLU A 23 8.34 -5.33 5.71
C GLU A 23 9.71 -6.00 5.56
N PRO A 24 9.84 -7.35 5.56
CA PRO A 24 11.13 -8.00 5.30
C PRO A 24 11.72 -7.68 3.92
N LEU A 25 10.87 -7.47 2.90
CA LEU A 25 11.33 -7.26 1.52
C LEU A 25 11.76 -5.81 1.26
N PHE A 26 11.04 -4.83 1.83
CA PHE A 26 11.19 -3.43 1.45
C PHE A 26 11.54 -2.48 2.62
N GLY A 27 11.48 -3.00 3.84
CA GLY A 27 11.67 -2.24 5.08
C GLY A 27 10.47 -1.33 5.35
N GLU A 28 10.65 -0.04 5.13
CA GLU A 28 9.59 0.95 5.33
C GLU A 28 8.52 0.88 4.23
N ILE A 29 7.25 0.99 4.62
CA ILE A 29 6.08 0.94 3.74
C ILE A 29 5.29 2.23 3.94
N GLN A 30 5.00 2.92 2.85
CA GLN A 30 4.14 4.09 2.84
C GLN A 30 2.97 3.92 1.87
N VAL A 31 1.82 4.47 2.24
CA VAL A 31 0.62 4.50 1.41
C VAL A 31 0.06 5.92 1.35
N PRO A 32 -0.26 6.46 0.16
CA PRO A 32 -0.92 7.75 0.05
C PRO A 32 -2.28 7.75 0.76
N ILE A 33 -2.66 8.91 1.31
CA ILE A 33 -3.95 9.07 1.98
C ILE A 33 -5.15 8.74 1.08
N ALA A 34 -5.01 8.95 -0.24
CA ALA A 34 -6.04 8.62 -1.23
C ALA A 34 -6.31 7.10 -1.26
N VAL A 35 -5.24 6.31 -1.40
CA VAL A 35 -5.28 4.83 -1.41
C VAL A 35 -5.81 4.30 -0.08
N PHE A 36 -5.35 4.85 1.05
CA PHE A 36 -5.85 4.49 2.37
C PHE A 36 -7.38 4.67 2.47
N LYS A 37 -7.89 5.83 2.04
CA LYS A 37 -9.33 6.10 2.05
C LYS A 37 -10.12 5.16 1.14
N GLU A 38 -9.57 4.80 0.00
CA GLU A 38 -10.20 3.89 -0.96
C GLU A 38 -10.33 2.45 -0.43
N VAL A 39 -9.26 1.92 0.18
CA VAL A 39 -9.26 0.54 0.67
C VAL A 39 -9.96 0.37 2.01
N CYS A 40 -10.06 1.45 2.80
CA CYS A 40 -10.71 1.44 4.11
C CYS A 40 -12.21 1.76 4.07
N ILE A 41 -12.85 1.78 2.89
CA ILE A 41 -14.31 1.99 2.77
C ILE A 41 -15.05 0.88 3.55
N PRO A 42 -15.93 1.22 4.51
CA PRO A 42 -16.66 0.25 5.30
C PRO A 42 -17.51 -0.72 4.45
N GLY A 43 -17.70 -1.94 4.96
CA GLY A 43 -18.55 -2.96 4.31
C GLY A 43 -17.80 -3.94 3.40
N LYS A 44 -16.48 -3.77 3.23
CA LYS A 44 -15.62 -4.78 2.59
C LYS A 44 -14.93 -5.65 3.65
N PRO A 45 -14.80 -6.98 3.45
CA PRO A 45 -14.12 -7.86 4.41
C PRO A 45 -12.69 -7.41 4.75
N GLU A 46 -11.96 -6.92 3.75
CA GLU A 46 -10.56 -6.52 3.86
C GLU A 46 -10.39 -5.13 4.48
N ALA A 47 -11.44 -4.31 4.54
CA ALA A 47 -11.34 -2.91 4.94
C ALA A 47 -10.86 -2.75 6.39
N GLU A 48 -11.30 -3.61 7.31
CA GLU A 48 -10.90 -3.54 8.73
C GLU A 48 -9.45 -4.00 8.93
N ILE A 49 -9.06 -5.05 8.22
CA ILE A 49 -7.69 -5.57 8.20
C ILE A 49 -6.75 -4.50 7.66
N LEU A 50 -7.08 -3.92 6.50
CA LEU A 50 -6.30 -2.86 5.86
C LEU A 50 -6.29 -1.58 6.69
N ARG A 51 -7.38 -1.20 7.35
CA ARG A 51 -7.41 -0.05 8.26
C ARG A 51 -6.45 -0.21 9.43
N THR A 52 -6.45 -1.39 10.05
CA THR A 52 -5.56 -1.71 11.17
C THR A 52 -4.10 -1.75 10.70
N TRP A 53 -3.84 -2.42 9.59
CA TRP A 53 -2.48 -2.59 9.07
C TRP A 53 -1.92 -1.30 8.47
N LEU A 54 -2.71 -0.48 7.79
CA LEU A 54 -2.23 0.76 7.17
C LEU A 54 -2.24 1.97 8.10
N GLY A 55 -2.92 1.91 9.25
CA GLY A 55 -3.16 3.08 10.11
C GLY A 55 -1.89 3.84 10.52
N SER A 56 -0.76 3.16 10.68
CA SER A 56 0.55 3.76 10.99
C SER A 56 1.47 3.94 9.78
N ARG A 57 1.00 3.61 8.57
CA ARG A 57 1.77 3.56 7.31
C ARG A 57 1.29 4.61 6.29
N VAL A 58 0.42 5.54 6.71
CA VAL A 58 0.00 6.68 5.88
C VAL A 58 1.07 7.76 5.92
N GLY A 59 1.70 8.02 4.77
CA GLY A 59 2.84 8.93 4.66
C GLY A 59 2.65 10.03 3.61
N CYS A 60 3.45 11.09 3.71
CA CYS A 60 3.46 12.22 2.76
C CYS A 60 4.22 11.90 1.45
N GLY A 61 4.58 10.63 1.23
CA GLY A 61 5.45 10.22 0.14
C GLY A 61 6.93 10.22 0.54
N PRO A 62 7.77 9.70 -0.35
CA PRO A 62 9.16 9.41 -0.04
C PRO A 62 10.04 10.67 -0.02
N LYS A 63 11.15 10.64 0.73
CA LYS A 63 12.12 11.74 0.73
C LYS A 63 13.05 11.59 -0.47
N VAL A 64 13.58 12.72 -0.96
CA VAL A 64 14.46 12.80 -2.15
C VAL A 64 15.72 11.92 -2.04
N SER A 65 16.12 11.54 -0.81
CA SER A 65 17.27 10.68 -0.53
C SER A 65 17.00 9.18 -0.60
N ASP A 66 15.74 8.76 -0.76
CA ASP A 66 15.36 7.36 -0.55
C ASP A 66 15.40 6.58 -1.87
N MET A 67 15.91 5.34 -1.83
CA MET A 67 15.62 4.36 -2.89
C MET A 67 14.18 3.88 -2.75
N ILE A 68 13.34 4.20 -3.74
CA ILE A 68 11.90 4.04 -3.70
C ILE A 68 11.46 3.01 -4.73
N TYR A 69 10.69 2.03 -4.27
CA TYR A 69 9.94 1.11 -5.13
C TYR A 69 8.47 1.52 -5.14
N TYR A 70 7.81 1.39 -6.28
CA TYR A 70 6.38 1.64 -6.43
C TYR A 70 5.66 0.34 -6.75
N ILE A 71 4.54 0.09 -6.08
CA ILE A 71 3.55 -0.90 -6.51
C ILE A 71 2.40 -0.14 -7.17
N ASP A 72 2.37 -0.22 -8.50
CA ASP A 72 1.27 0.20 -9.34
C ASP A 72 1.00 -0.91 -10.37
N ILE A 73 -0.10 -1.63 -10.22
CA ILE A 73 -0.49 -2.72 -11.12
C ILE A 73 -1.14 -2.15 -12.39
N ASN A 74 -1.63 -0.91 -12.33
CA ASN A 74 -2.30 -0.20 -13.41
C ASN A 74 -1.38 0.71 -14.23
N ASN A 75 -0.07 0.73 -13.93
CA ASN A 75 0.91 1.45 -14.73
C ASN A 75 1.11 0.75 -16.09
N GLN A 76 0.13 0.92 -16.97
CA GLN A 76 0.39 0.94 -18.40
C GLN A 76 1.38 2.06 -18.62
N GLN A 77 2.68 1.71 -18.70
CA GLN A 77 3.71 2.61 -19.16
C GLN A 77 3.26 3.17 -20.52
N LYS A 78 2.74 4.39 -20.50
CA LYS A 78 2.58 5.18 -21.71
C LYS A 78 3.95 5.79 -21.97
N ILE A 79 4.75 5.03 -22.71
CA ILE A 79 6.00 5.48 -23.34
C ILE A 79 5.67 6.65 -24.28
#